data_AF-S4RG35-F1
#
_entry.id   AF-S4RG35-F1
#
_cell.length_a   1.000
_cell.length_b   1.000
_cell.length_c   1.000
_cell.angle_alpha   90.00
_cell.angle_beta   90.00
_cell.angle_gamma   90.00
#
_symmetry.space_group_name_H-M   'P 1'
#
loop_
_entity.id
_entity.type
_entity.pdbx_description
1 polymer ?
#
loop_
_entity_poly.entity_id
_entity_poly.type
_entity_poly.pdbx_seq_one_letter_code
_entity_poly.pdbx_strand_id
1 'polypeptide(L)'
;VSGVQFEGVTVGLAPVAGMCGQNSGAVSEDHSYNVLGLASTMAHEMGHNLGMSHDSTERRCHCEATEEQGGCVLAPRLKHGFPVGFSSCSVQDLHGFLQAGGGPCLYNEPLPDALYGGPVCGNLFLEPGETCDCGTVEVCHNPCCNATTCQLVSGARCAHGSCCSHCQIAAAGVRCRERMHECDLPELC
;
A
#
# COMPACT_ATOMS: atom_id res chain seq x y z
N VAL A 1 -8.14 8.80 14.17
CA VAL A 1 -9.47 8.16 14.36
C VAL A 1 -10.19 8.87 15.50
N SER A 2 -11.48 9.13 15.35
CA SER A 2 -12.31 9.81 16.34
C SER A 2 -13.65 9.09 16.50
N GLY A 3 -14.13 8.96 17.74
CA GLY A 3 -15.51 8.51 18.01
C GLY A 3 -16.52 9.66 18.05
N VAL A 4 -16.09 10.89 17.72
CA VAL A 4 -16.95 12.07 17.63
C VAL A 4 -17.60 12.12 16.26
N GLN A 5 -18.92 12.31 16.23
CA GLN A 5 -19.68 12.55 15.00
C GLN A 5 -19.31 13.91 14.40
N PHE A 6 -18.85 13.93 13.15
CA PHE A 6 -18.54 15.15 12.43
C PHE A 6 -19.81 15.84 11.90
N GLU A 7 -19.68 17.10 11.52
CA GLU A 7 -20.82 17.90 11.03
C GLU A 7 -21.29 17.41 9.65
N GLY A 8 -22.61 17.24 9.50
CA GLY A 8 -23.23 16.87 8.23
C GLY A 8 -23.10 15.38 7.91
N VAL A 9 -22.58 15.07 6.72
CA VAL A 9 -22.44 13.70 6.19
C VAL A 9 -20.98 13.29 5.99
N THR A 10 -20.05 14.12 6.46
CA THR A 10 -18.62 13.88 6.35
C THR A 10 -18.18 12.87 7.40
N VAL A 11 -17.45 11.84 7.00
CA VAL A 11 -16.90 10.83 7.92
C VAL A 11 -15.37 10.86 7.98
N GLY A 12 -14.73 11.68 7.15
CA GLY A 12 -13.28 11.81 7.10
C GLY A 12 -12.85 13.08 6.38
N LEU A 13 -11.60 13.48 6.62
CA LEU A 13 -10.98 14.60 5.91
C LEU A 13 -9.45 14.45 5.88
N ALA A 14 -8.88 14.67 4.70
CA ALA A 14 -7.45 14.71 4.45
C ALA A 14 -7.05 15.83 3.49
N PRO A 15 -5.83 16.37 3.63
CA PRO A 15 -5.22 17.21 2.61
C PRO A 15 -4.86 16.36 1.38
N VAL A 16 -5.14 16.91 0.20
CA VAL A 16 -4.76 16.27 -1.06
C VAL A 16 -3.24 16.40 -1.27
N ALA A 17 -2.60 15.32 -1.71
CA ALA A 17 -1.16 15.25 -1.96
C ALA A 17 -0.29 15.62 -0.73
N GLY A 18 -0.80 15.36 0.48
CA GLY A 18 -0.11 15.66 1.74
C GLY A 18 0.96 14.65 2.14
N MET A 19 1.01 13.47 1.51
CA MET A 19 1.87 12.37 1.94
C MET A 19 3.36 12.76 1.98
N CYS A 20 4.04 12.40 3.07
CA CYS A 20 5.44 12.77 3.38
C CYS A 20 5.71 14.27 3.61
N GLY A 21 4.69 15.13 3.56
CA GLY A 21 4.78 16.54 3.93
C GLY A 21 4.43 16.81 5.40
N GLN A 22 4.50 18.08 5.83
CA GLN A 22 4.07 18.49 7.18
C GLN A 22 2.59 18.23 7.44
N ASN A 23 1.78 18.18 6.38
CA ASN A 23 0.36 17.91 6.44
C ASN A 23 0.02 16.44 6.17
N SER A 24 0.98 15.52 6.22
CA SER A 24 0.77 14.08 6.00
C SER A 24 -0.06 13.48 7.12
N GLY A 25 -1.38 13.63 7.05
CA GLY A 25 -2.31 13.23 8.09
C GLY A 25 -3.76 13.23 7.60
N ALA A 26 -4.65 12.68 8.43
CA ALA A 26 -6.07 12.60 8.14
C ALA A 26 -6.87 12.43 9.44
N VAL A 27 -8.16 12.75 9.39
CA VAL A 27 -9.13 12.37 10.42
C VAL A 27 -10.16 11.43 9.82
N SER A 28 -10.57 10.42 10.61
CA SER A 28 -11.58 9.45 10.22
C SER A 28 -12.49 9.21 11.44
N GLU A 29 -13.78 9.35 11.24
CA GLU A 29 -14.84 9.01 12.19
C GLU A 29 -15.02 7.50 12.25
N ASP A 30 -15.16 6.95 13.46
CA ASP A 30 -15.59 5.56 13.68
C ASP A 30 -17.11 5.45 13.58
N HIS A 31 -17.62 5.58 12.35
CA HIS A 31 -19.06 5.76 12.04
C HIS A 31 -19.87 4.45 11.93
N SER A 32 -19.23 3.29 12.12
CA SER A 32 -19.85 1.97 11.87
C SER A 32 -19.32 0.90 12.81
N TYR A 33 -20.19 0.02 13.30
CA TYR A 33 -19.78 -1.17 14.06
C TYR A 33 -19.00 -2.19 13.22
N ASN A 34 -19.12 -2.12 11.89
CA ASN A 34 -18.33 -2.93 10.98
C ASN A 34 -16.98 -2.25 10.74
N VAL A 35 -15.88 -2.92 11.11
CA VAL A 35 -14.50 -2.44 10.96
C VAL A 35 -14.15 -2.01 9.54
N LEU A 36 -14.82 -2.57 8.52
CA LEU A 36 -14.64 -2.18 7.13
C LEU A 36 -15.11 -0.74 6.86
N GLY A 37 -16.05 -0.22 7.65
CA GLY A 37 -16.48 1.17 7.54
C GLY A 37 -15.38 2.16 7.88
N LEU A 38 -14.74 1.96 9.03
CA LEU A 38 -13.57 2.76 9.43
C LEU A 38 -12.40 2.55 8.47
N ALA A 39 -12.09 1.30 8.11
CA ALA A 39 -10.98 0.99 7.21
C ALA A 39 -11.16 1.62 5.82
N SER A 40 -12.39 1.60 5.29
CA SER A 40 -12.72 2.23 4.01
C SER A 40 -12.52 3.75 4.06
N THR A 41 -12.96 4.41 5.13
CA THR A 41 -12.70 5.84 5.33
C THR A 41 -11.21 6.14 5.46
N MET A 42 -10.46 5.35 6.22
CA MET A 42 -9.01 5.53 6.33
C MET A 42 -8.31 5.37 4.97
N ALA A 43 -8.72 4.39 4.16
CA ALA A 43 -8.21 4.19 2.82
C ALA A 43 -8.56 5.36 1.88
N HIS A 44 -9.78 5.90 1.97
CA HIS A 44 -10.23 7.08 1.22
C HIS A 44 -9.35 8.30 1.52
N GLU A 45 -9.18 8.61 2.81
CA GLU A 45 -8.40 9.76 3.25
C GLU A 45 -6.89 9.59 2.97
N MET A 46 -6.37 8.36 3.03
CA MET A 46 -5.00 8.07 2.59
C MET A 46 -4.86 8.21 1.07
N GLY A 47 -5.88 7.85 0.29
CA GLY A 47 -5.95 8.09 -1.15
C GLY A 47 -5.82 9.58 -1.49
N HIS A 48 -6.51 10.45 -0.76
CA HIS A 48 -6.33 11.90 -0.87
C HIS A 48 -4.91 12.34 -0.55
N ASN A 49 -4.31 11.87 0.54
CA ASN A 49 -2.90 12.16 0.85
C ASN A 49 -1.95 11.73 -0.27
N LEU A 50 -2.28 10.66 -1.01
CA LEU A 50 -1.57 10.16 -2.17
C LEU A 50 -1.97 10.85 -3.50
N GLY A 51 -2.68 11.98 -3.43
CA GLY A 51 -3.02 12.81 -4.59
C GLY A 51 -4.27 12.35 -5.37
N MET A 52 -4.98 11.33 -4.92
CA MET A 52 -6.18 10.84 -5.59
C MET A 52 -7.35 11.80 -5.40
N SER A 53 -8.10 12.06 -6.47
CA SER A 53 -9.36 12.80 -6.40
C SER A 53 -10.56 11.86 -6.35
N HIS A 54 -11.74 12.40 -6.04
CA HIS A 54 -12.97 11.61 -6.09
C HIS A 54 -13.26 11.07 -7.50
N ASP A 55 -13.85 9.88 -7.53
CA ASP A 55 -14.37 9.27 -8.75
C ASP A 55 -15.60 10.05 -9.23
N SER A 56 -15.69 10.28 -10.55
CA SER A 56 -16.80 11.00 -11.15
C SER A 56 -17.18 10.48 -12.54
N THR A 57 -18.42 10.75 -12.95
CA THR A 57 -18.93 10.40 -14.28
C THR A 57 -18.21 11.13 -15.41
N GLU A 58 -17.80 12.38 -15.16
CA GLU A 58 -17.09 13.23 -16.11
C GLU A 58 -15.68 12.71 -16.40
N ARG A 59 -15.02 12.16 -15.37
CA ARG A 59 -13.71 11.51 -15.48
C ARG A 59 -13.76 10.12 -16.11
N ARG A 60 -14.95 9.55 -16.30
CA ARG A 60 -15.16 8.20 -16.86
C ARG A 60 -14.36 7.12 -16.13
N CYS A 61 -14.34 7.19 -14.81
CA CYS A 61 -13.61 6.23 -13.97
C CYS A 61 -14.23 4.84 -14.07
N HIS A 62 -13.40 3.83 -14.30
CA HIS A 62 -13.81 2.44 -14.27
C HIS A 62 -13.64 1.88 -12.87
N CYS A 63 -14.69 1.24 -12.34
CA CYS A 63 -14.69 0.56 -11.06
C CYS A 63 -15.14 -0.88 -11.28
N GLU A 64 -14.31 -1.85 -10.91
CA GLU A 64 -14.67 -3.28 -11.06
C GLU A 64 -15.74 -3.70 -10.05
N ALA A 65 -15.76 -3.07 -8.86
CA ALA A 65 -16.72 -3.35 -7.81
C ALA A 65 -18.11 -2.80 -8.16
N THR A 66 -19.14 -3.61 -7.88
CA THR A 66 -20.54 -3.22 -8.08
C THR A 66 -20.99 -2.21 -7.01
N GLU A 67 -22.16 -1.58 -7.23
CA GLU A 67 -22.73 -0.67 -6.22
C GLU A 67 -23.09 -1.39 -4.91
N GLU A 68 -23.52 -2.66 -4.99
CA GLU A 68 -23.80 -3.51 -3.83
C GLU A 68 -22.54 -3.79 -3.00
N GLN A 69 -21.38 -3.86 -3.66
CA GLN A 69 -20.07 -4.00 -3.02
C GLN A 69 -19.52 -2.67 -2.48
N GLY A 70 -20.29 -1.57 -2.57
CA GLY A 70 -19.87 -0.24 -2.11
C GLY A 70 -19.21 0.63 -3.18
N GLY A 71 -19.00 0.10 -4.39
CA GLY A 71 -18.25 0.78 -5.45
C GLY A 71 -16.75 0.86 -5.17
N CYS A 72 -16.13 2.00 -5.48
CA CYS A 72 -14.70 2.21 -5.33
C CYS A 72 -14.36 3.15 -4.17
N VAL A 73 -13.16 3.00 -3.61
CA VAL A 73 -12.73 3.68 -2.39
C VAL A 73 -12.85 5.21 -2.49
N LEU A 74 -12.57 5.80 -3.66
CA LEU A 74 -12.63 7.26 -3.88
C LEU A 74 -14.01 7.76 -4.33
N ALA A 75 -15.07 6.95 -4.18
CA ALA A 75 -16.43 7.45 -4.39
C ALA A 75 -16.71 8.63 -3.43
N PRO A 76 -17.34 9.73 -3.89
CA PRO A 76 -17.52 10.96 -3.10
C PRO A 76 -18.54 10.80 -1.95
N ARG A 77 -19.29 9.69 -1.91
CA ARG A 77 -20.28 9.39 -0.88
C ARG A 77 -20.25 7.91 -0.55
N LEU A 78 -20.41 7.60 0.73
CA LEU A 78 -20.63 6.23 1.20
C LEU A 78 -21.91 5.66 0.58
N LYS A 79 -21.82 4.43 0.10
CA LYS A 79 -22.96 3.62 -0.37
C LYS A 79 -23.27 2.51 0.65
N HIS A 80 -24.17 1.60 0.30
CA HIS A 80 -24.63 0.53 1.21
C HIS A 80 -23.51 -0.46 1.61
N GLY A 81 -22.52 -0.66 0.75
CA GLY A 81 -21.33 -1.48 1.03
C GLY A 81 -20.08 -0.64 1.31
N PHE A 82 -19.06 -1.27 1.88
CA PHE A 82 -17.74 -0.67 2.11
C PHE A 82 -16.77 -1.08 1.00
N PRO A 83 -16.28 -0.13 0.18
CA PRO A 83 -15.42 -0.45 -0.95
C PRO A 83 -14.05 -0.97 -0.49
N VAL A 84 -13.54 -1.96 -1.22
CA VAL A 84 -12.22 -2.60 -0.99
C VAL A 84 -11.24 -2.39 -2.15
N GLY A 85 -11.70 -1.78 -3.25
CA GLY A 85 -10.92 -1.58 -4.48
C GLY A 85 -10.90 -0.13 -4.93
N PHE A 86 -9.78 0.27 -5.53
CA PHE A 86 -9.61 1.58 -6.16
C PHE A 86 -10.08 1.57 -7.62
N SER A 87 -10.50 2.72 -8.13
CA SER A 87 -10.89 2.87 -9.53
C SER A 87 -9.68 3.02 -10.46
N SER A 88 -9.91 2.91 -11.77
CA SER A 88 -8.90 3.23 -12.77
C SER A 88 -8.37 4.66 -12.66
N CYS A 89 -9.21 5.62 -12.24
CA CYS A 89 -8.80 7.02 -12.03
C CYS A 89 -7.90 7.16 -10.81
N SER A 90 -8.21 6.46 -9.72
CA SER A 90 -7.40 6.47 -8.50
C SER A 90 -5.98 5.94 -8.78
N VAL A 91 -5.87 4.87 -9.58
CA VAL A 91 -4.58 4.31 -10.01
C VAL A 91 -3.80 5.32 -10.86
N GLN A 92 -4.47 6.01 -11.80
CA GLN A 92 -3.85 7.05 -12.62
C GLN A 92 -3.37 8.24 -11.78
N ASP A 93 -4.17 8.70 -10.82
CA ASP A 93 -3.82 9.82 -9.95
C ASP A 93 -2.62 9.45 -9.06
N LEU A 94 -2.59 8.25 -8.47
CA LEU A 94 -1.45 7.76 -7.69
C LEU A 94 -0.17 7.72 -8.50
N HIS A 95 -0.24 7.18 -9.71
CA HIS A 95 0.90 7.12 -10.61
C HIS A 95 1.41 8.53 -10.95
N GLY A 96 0.50 9.47 -11.24
CA GLY A 96 0.84 10.88 -11.47
C GLY A 96 1.50 11.54 -10.24
N PHE A 97 0.99 11.30 -9.04
CA PHE A 97 1.56 11.80 -7.79
C PHE A 97 3.00 11.31 -7.56
N LEU A 98 3.23 10.00 -7.70
CA LEU A 98 4.56 9.41 -7.53
C LEU A 98 5.54 9.90 -8.61
N GLN A 99 5.10 9.99 -9.87
CA GLN A 99 5.95 10.51 -10.97
C GLN A 99 6.31 11.98 -10.81
N ALA A 100 5.46 12.77 -10.16
CA ALA A 100 5.74 14.17 -9.83
C ALA A 100 6.71 14.34 -8.65
N GLY A 101 7.23 13.25 -8.08
CA GLY A 101 8.14 13.27 -6.92
C GLY A 101 7.43 13.25 -5.57
N GLY A 102 6.13 12.95 -5.55
CA GLY A 102 5.38 12.74 -4.32
C GLY A 102 5.80 11.46 -3.60
N GLY A 103 5.61 11.42 -2.27
CA GLY A 103 5.87 10.22 -1.46
C GLY A 103 7.35 9.83 -1.23
N PRO A 104 8.33 10.75 -1.15
CA PRO A 104 9.75 10.36 -1.01
C PRO A 104 10.05 9.51 0.24
N CYS A 105 9.23 9.62 1.29
CA CYS A 105 9.35 8.84 2.52
C CYS A 105 8.73 7.42 2.44
N LEU A 106 8.16 7.03 1.29
CA LEU A 106 7.53 5.72 1.13
C LEU A 106 8.46 4.66 0.52
N TYR A 107 9.66 5.06 0.11
CA TYR A 107 10.61 4.18 -0.58
C TYR A 107 11.50 3.38 0.37
N ASN A 108 11.40 3.60 1.69
CA ASN A 108 12.04 2.76 2.68
C ASN A 108 11.05 1.70 3.18
N GLU A 109 11.42 0.44 3.01
CA GLU A 109 10.69 -0.67 3.60
C GLU A 109 10.78 -0.59 5.14
N PRO A 110 9.68 -0.78 5.88
CA PRO A 110 9.71 -0.79 7.34
C PRO A 110 10.54 -1.96 7.86
N LEU A 111 11.15 -1.79 9.04
CA LEU A 111 11.85 -2.88 9.72
C LEU A 111 10.85 -3.96 10.17
N PRO A 112 11.22 -5.24 10.16
CA PRO A 112 10.33 -6.34 10.56
C PRO A 112 9.68 -6.15 11.94
N ASP A 113 10.41 -5.59 12.90
CA ASP A 113 9.96 -5.39 14.28
C ASP A 113 9.20 -4.06 14.50
N ALA A 114 9.04 -3.24 13.46
CA ALA A 114 8.36 -1.95 13.54
C ALA A 114 6.84 -2.05 13.27
N LEU A 115 6.34 -3.19 12.78
CA LEU A 115 4.95 -3.38 12.40
C LEU A 115 4.06 -3.73 13.62
N TYR A 116 2.90 -3.09 13.68
CA TYR A 116 1.91 -3.29 14.75
C TYR A 116 0.85 -4.32 14.31
N GLY A 117 0.47 -5.23 15.21
CA GLY A 117 -0.55 -6.26 14.96
C GLY A 117 -0.01 -7.69 15.01
N GLY A 118 1.32 -7.85 15.07
CA GLY A 118 1.99 -9.14 15.06
C GLY A 118 2.12 -9.72 13.63
N PRO A 119 2.95 -10.76 13.44
CA PRO A 119 3.25 -11.30 12.12
C PRO A 119 2.02 -11.88 11.41
N VAL A 120 1.82 -11.53 10.13
CA VAL A 120 0.74 -12.07 9.29
C VAL A 120 1.27 -12.55 7.95
N CYS A 121 1.50 -13.86 7.85
CA CYS A 121 1.93 -14.47 6.62
C CYS A 121 0.97 -14.24 5.44
N GLY A 122 1.51 -13.70 4.35
CA GLY A 122 0.83 -13.38 3.10
C GLY A 122 0.43 -11.91 2.99
N ASN A 123 0.91 -11.03 3.87
CA ASN A 123 0.61 -9.59 3.86
C ASN A 123 1.67 -8.76 3.10
N LEU A 124 2.66 -9.41 2.47
CA LEU A 124 3.77 -8.82 1.72
C LEU A 124 4.85 -8.13 2.58
N PHE A 125 4.80 -8.21 3.90
CA PHE A 125 5.83 -7.68 4.78
C PHE A 125 6.62 -8.82 5.40
N LEU A 126 7.94 -8.68 5.46
CA LEU A 126 8.76 -9.63 6.19
C LEU A 126 8.69 -9.32 7.69
N GLU A 127 8.07 -10.23 8.46
CA GLU A 127 7.85 -10.04 9.90
C GLU A 127 8.58 -11.09 10.77
N PRO A 128 8.69 -10.88 12.10
CA PRO A 128 9.39 -11.80 12.99
C PRO A 128 8.82 -13.24 12.91
N GLY A 129 9.69 -14.19 12.60
CA GLY A 129 9.32 -15.61 12.43
C GLY A 129 9.19 -16.05 10.97
N GLU A 130 9.14 -15.11 10.04
CA GLU A 130 9.12 -15.37 8.61
C GLU A 130 10.52 -15.28 8.02
N THR A 131 10.76 -16.03 6.94
CA THR A 131 12.01 -15.91 6.16
C THR A 131 11.76 -15.39 4.75
N CYS A 132 10.49 -15.23 4.36
CA CYS A 132 10.03 -14.54 3.16
C CYS A 132 8.51 -14.31 3.25
N ASP A 133 7.99 -13.28 2.60
CA ASP A 133 6.55 -13.12 2.36
C ASP A 133 6.36 -12.59 0.92
N CYS A 134 5.63 -13.34 0.09
CA CYS A 134 5.36 -12.99 -1.31
C CYS A 134 3.87 -12.76 -1.58
N GLY A 135 3.08 -12.52 -0.52
CA GLY A 135 1.64 -12.37 -0.57
C GLY A 135 0.90 -13.71 -0.42
N THR A 136 -0.41 -13.67 -0.69
CA THR A 136 -1.24 -14.87 -0.62
C THR A 136 -0.85 -15.90 -1.69
N VAL A 137 -1.31 -17.14 -1.52
CA VAL A 137 -1.03 -18.25 -2.45
C VAL A 137 -1.45 -17.93 -3.89
N GLU A 138 -2.50 -17.15 -4.06
CA GLU A 138 -3.04 -16.77 -5.37
C GLU A 138 -2.20 -15.71 -6.09
N VAL A 139 -1.49 -14.87 -5.34
CA VAL A 139 -0.73 -13.73 -5.87
C VAL A 139 0.78 -13.99 -5.87
N CYS A 140 1.27 -14.92 -5.06
CA CYS A 140 2.69 -15.22 -4.98
C CYS A 140 3.21 -15.91 -6.26
N HIS A 141 4.12 -15.23 -6.95
CA HIS A 141 4.83 -15.75 -8.12
C HIS A 141 6.32 -16.05 -7.82
N ASN A 142 6.75 -15.90 -6.55
CA ASN A 142 8.15 -16.03 -6.15
C ASN A 142 8.50 -17.51 -5.88
N PRO A 143 9.31 -18.17 -6.74
CA PRO A 143 9.61 -19.60 -6.57
C PRO A 143 10.51 -19.88 -5.35
N CYS A 144 11.10 -18.86 -4.75
CA CYS A 144 11.99 -18.98 -3.59
C CYS A 144 11.22 -19.04 -2.26
N CYS A 145 9.93 -18.72 -2.27
CA CYS A 145 9.12 -18.58 -1.07
C CYS A 145 7.92 -19.53 -1.07
N ASN A 146 7.68 -20.20 0.05
CA ASN A 146 6.45 -20.92 0.28
C ASN A 146 5.40 -19.98 0.87
N ALA A 147 4.47 -19.51 0.03
CA ALA A 147 3.41 -18.58 0.41
C ALA A 147 2.48 -19.08 1.52
N THR A 148 2.37 -20.40 1.72
CA THR A 148 1.51 -20.96 2.78
C THR A 148 2.14 -20.84 4.16
N THR A 149 3.48 -20.84 4.23
CA THR A 149 4.23 -20.89 5.49
C THR A 149 5.11 -19.68 5.74
N CYS A 150 5.26 -18.80 4.75
CA CYS A 150 6.20 -17.68 4.75
C CYS A 150 7.63 -18.11 5.10
N GLN A 151 8.01 -19.26 4.54
CA GLN A 151 9.35 -19.83 4.69
C GLN A 151 10.02 -20.00 3.34
N LEU A 152 11.34 -19.82 3.31
CA LEU A 152 12.16 -20.13 2.15
C LEU A 152 12.00 -21.61 1.76
N VAL A 153 11.92 -21.87 0.47
CA VAL A 153 11.93 -23.23 -0.05
C VAL A 153 13.31 -23.88 0.18
N SER A 154 13.36 -25.21 0.18
CA SER A 154 14.62 -25.94 0.36
C SER A 154 15.68 -25.51 -0.66
N GLY A 155 16.87 -25.13 -0.18
CA GLY A 155 17.99 -24.67 -1.01
C GLY A 155 18.00 -23.17 -1.30
N ALA A 156 16.91 -22.43 -1.02
CA ALA A 156 16.90 -20.97 -1.12
C ALA A 156 17.63 -20.33 0.07
N ARG A 157 18.36 -19.25 -0.20
CA ARG A 157 19.04 -18.41 0.79
C ARG A 157 18.45 -17.01 0.89
N CYS A 158 17.62 -16.64 -0.06
CA CYS A 158 16.88 -15.39 -0.11
C CYS A 158 15.64 -15.57 -0.99
N ALA A 159 14.67 -14.67 -0.84
CA ALA A 159 13.50 -14.56 -1.73
C ALA A 159 13.27 -13.13 -2.20
N HIS A 160 13.64 -12.12 -1.41
CA HIS A 160 13.42 -10.70 -1.69
C HIS A 160 14.72 -9.90 -1.60
N GLY A 161 14.67 -8.67 -2.09
CA GLY A 161 15.78 -7.71 -2.08
C GLY A 161 16.59 -7.70 -3.37
N SER A 162 17.21 -6.55 -3.65
CA SER A 162 18.02 -6.30 -4.85
C SER A 162 19.28 -7.17 -4.95
N CYS A 163 19.71 -7.74 -3.82
CA CYS A 163 20.83 -8.70 -3.75
C CYS A 163 20.40 -10.16 -3.78
N CYS A 164 19.15 -10.48 -4.13
CA CYS A 164 18.68 -11.84 -4.31
C CYS A 164 18.57 -12.18 -5.80
N SER A 165 19.28 -13.22 -6.26
CA SER A 165 19.22 -13.70 -7.63
C SER A 165 19.12 -15.22 -7.66
N HIS A 166 18.11 -15.76 -8.36
CA HIS A 166 17.83 -17.19 -8.43
C HIS A 166 17.81 -17.88 -7.05
N CYS A 167 17.13 -17.26 -6.08
CA CYS A 167 17.04 -17.71 -4.69
C CYS A 167 18.38 -17.80 -3.94
N GLN A 168 19.46 -17.21 -4.48
CA GLN A 168 20.77 -17.13 -3.86
C GLN A 168 21.16 -15.68 -3.63
N ILE A 169 21.92 -15.45 -2.56
CA ILE A 169 22.50 -14.14 -2.29
C ILE A 169 23.55 -13.86 -3.37
N ALA A 170 23.44 -12.70 -4.02
CA ALA A 170 24.38 -12.25 -5.02
C ALA A 170 25.80 -12.17 -4.44
N ALA A 171 26.80 -12.41 -5.28
CA ALA A 171 28.20 -12.33 -4.86
C ALA A 171 28.57 -10.89 -4.46
N ALA A 172 29.52 -10.77 -3.53
CA ALA A 172 30.06 -9.47 -3.15
C ALA A 172 30.68 -8.75 -4.36
N GLY A 173 30.40 -7.45 -4.47
CA GLY A 173 30.73 -6.58 -5.60
C GLY A 173 29.67 -6.53 -6.71
N VAL A 174 28.60 -7.34 -6.66
CA VAL A 174 27.52 -7.28 -7.65
C VAL A 174 26.67 -6.04 -7.41
N ARG A 175 26.50 -5.21 -8.44
CA ARG A 175 25.69 -3.98 -8.34
C ARG A 175 24.21 -4.31 -8.17
N CYS A 176 23.57 -3.71 -7.17
CA CYS A 176 22.18 -3.96 -6.81
C CYS A 176 21.27 -2.75 -6.99
N ARG A 177 21.83 -1.53 -6.98
CA ARG A 177 21.13 -0.31 -7.35
C ARG A 177 22.03 0.58 -8.20
N GLU A 178 21.48 1.07 -9.31
CA GLU A 178 22.17 2.01 -10.17
C GLU A 178 22.13 3.42 -9.57
N ARG A 179 23.11 4.24 -9.96
CA ARG A 179 23.09 5.67 -9.64
C ARG A 179 21.90 6.34 -10.31
N MET A 180 21.16 7.17 -9.57
CA MET A 180 20.06 7.96 -10.13
C MET A 180 20.53 9.30 -10.70
N HIS A 181 21.53 9.93 -10.08
CA HIS A 181 22.07 11.22 -10.51
C HIS A 181 23.55 11.38 -10.12
N GLU A 182 24.14 12.55 -10.39
CA GLU A 182 25.57 12.77 -10.19
C GLU A 182 26.03 12.65 -8.73
N CYS A 183 25.20 13.09 -7.78
CA CYS A 183 25.44 13.01 -6.34
C CYS A 183 25.07 11.66 -5.71
N ASP A 184 24.64 10.69 -6.51
CA ASP A 184 24.21 9.37 -6.04
C ASP A 184 25.24 8.30 -6.44
N LEU A 185 25.63 7.50 -5.47
CA LEU A 185 26.59 6.41 -5.66
C LEU A 185 25.82 5.09 -5.84
N PRO A 186 26.27 4.20 -6.73
CA PRO A 186 25.65 2.89 -6.85
C PRO A 186 25.93 2.02 -5.62
N GLU A 187 24.96 1.20 -5.21
CA GLU A 187 25.15 0.18 -4.18
C GLU A 187 25.51 -1.17 -4.79
N LEU A 188 26.30 -1.88 -4.01
CA LEU A 188 26.74 -3.23 -4.30
C LEU A 188 26.23 -4.15 -3.18
N CYS A 189 25.92 -5.38 -3.56
CA CYS A 189 26.05 -6.53 -2.68
C CYS A 189 27.56 -6.74 -2.37
#